data_AF-A0A371PH45-F1
#
_entry.id   AF-A0A371PH45-F1
#
_cell.length_a   1.000
_cell.length_b   1.000
_cell.length_c   1.000
_cell.angle_alpha   90.00
_cell.angle_beta   90.00
_cell.angle_gamma   90.00
#
_symmetry.space_group_name_H-M   'P 1'
#
loop_
_entity.id
_entity.type
_entity.pdbx_description
1 polymer ?
#
loop_
_entity_poly.entity_id
_entity_poly.type
_entity_poly.pdbx_seq_one_letter_code
_entity_poly.pdbx_strand_id
1 'polypeptide(L)'
;MSREEMKKVLVVGKIIDGHMTNNEGAILMGMSIRQIIRLKNKYKAEGAQGIAHKNRGRKPIHALSEETKDRAAALYESKYHGSNSGHFAELLL
;
A
#
# COMPACT_ATOMS: atom_id res chain seq x y z
N MET A 1 -5.19 0.58 -7.56
CA MET A 1 -4.85 1.89 -6.94
C MET A 1 -5.82 2.15 -5.81
N SER A 2 -5.38 2.67 -4.67
CA SER A 2 -6.28 3.13 -3.61
C SER A 2 -6.85 4.51 -3.95
N ARG A 3 -7.94 4.90 -3.25
CA ARG A 3 -8.53 6.25 -3.38
C ARG A 3 -7.49 7.36 -3.10
N GLU A 4 -6.62 7.14 -2.12
CA GLU A 4 -5.55 8.09 -1.78
C GLU A 4 -4.49 8.22 -2.88
N GLU A 5 -4.10 7.09 -3.50
CA GLU A 5 -3.20 7.11 -4.65
C GLU A 5 -3.84 7.86 -5.82
N MET A 6 -5.15 7.69 -6.04
CA MET A 6 -5.89 8.41 -7.07
C MET A 6 -5.90 9.92 -6.82
N LYS A 7 -6.15 10.33 -5.57
CA LYS A 7 -6.10 11.74 -5.18
C LYS A 7 -4.72 12.35 -5.47
N LYS A 8 -3.64 11.63 -5.15
CA LYS A 8 -2.26 12.06 -5.45
C LYS A 8 -2.02 12.23 -6.96
N VAL A 9 -2.48 11.30 -7.78
CA VAL A 9 -2.39 11.39 -9.25
C VAL A 9 -3.09 12.66 -9.76
N LEU A 10 -4.32 12.90 -9.32
CA LEU A 10 -5.10 14.07 -9.76
C LEU A 10 -4.46 15.39 -9.33
N VAL A 11 -4.00 15.49 -8.09
CA VAL A 11 -3.34 16.70 -7.58
C VAL A 11 -2.04 16.96 -8.32
N VAL A 12 -1.21 15.94 -8.53
CA VAL A 12 0.05 16.07 -9.28
C VAL A 12 -0.21 16.44 -10.74
N GLY A 13 -1.24 15.87 -11.38
CA GLY A 13 -1.68 16.26 -12.73
C GLY A 13 -1.98 17.75 -12.81
N LYS A 14 -2.86 18.26 -11.94
CA LYS A 14 -3.19 19.69 -11.86
C LYS A 14 -1.97 20.59 -11.65
N ILE A 15 -0.98 20.13 -10.88
CA ILE A 15 0.27 20.88 -10.66
C ILE A 15 1.14 20.92 -11.92
N ILE A 16 1.21 19.81 -12.66
CA ILE A 16 1.98 19.73 -13.90
C ILE A 16 1.33 20.56 -15.00
N ASP A 17 0.00 20.56 -15.06
CA ASP A 17 -0.79 21.32 -16.04
C ASP A 17 -0.82 22.84 -15.74
N GLY A 18 -0.19 23.27 -14.63
CA GLY A 18 -0.10 24.69 -14.25
C GLY A 18 -1.36 25.24 -13.57
N HIS A 19 -2.36 24.40 -13.30
CA HIS A 19 -3.60 24.79 -12.62
C HIS A 19 -3.48 24.83 -11.09
N MET A 20 -2.35 24.42 -10.53
CA MET A 20 -2.10 24.38 -9.09
C MET A 20 -0.60 24.53 -8.80
N THR A 21 -0.25 25.25 -7.75
CA THR A 21 1.14 25.36 -7.28
C THR A 21 1.53 24.18 -6.39
N ASN A 22 2.83 23.94 -6.21
CA ASN A 22 3.30 22.90 -5.28
C ASN A 22 2.83 23.17 -3.82
N ASN A 23 2.66 24.45 -3.44
CA ASN A 23 2.25 24.85 -2.10
C ASN A 23 0.77 24.55 -1.86
N GLU A 24 -0.10 24.91 -2.80
CA GLU A 24 -1.53 24.57 -2.73
C GLU A 24 -1.75 23.06 -2.70
N GLY A 25 -1.00 22.31 -3.52
CA GLY A 25 -1.03 20.85 -3.50
C GLY A 25 -0.57 20.26 -2.17
N ALA A 26 0.44 20.86 -1.52
CA ALA A 26 0.94 20.45 -0.22
C ALA A 26 -0.13 20.63 0.87
N ILE A 27 -0.78 21.79 0.90
CA ILE A 27 -1.88 22.10 1.83
C ILE A 27 -3.06 21.15 1.61
N LEU A 28 -3.52 20.98 0.37
CA LEU A 28 -4.64 20.11 0.02
C LEU A 28 -4.43 18.62 0.39
N MET A 29 -3.17 18.18 0.36
CA MET A 29 -2.79 16.80 0.65
C MET A 29 -2.35 16.59 2.10
N GLY A 30 -2.18 17.65 2.89
CA GLY A 30 -1.57 17.56 4.23
C GLY A 30 -0.14 17.02 4.19
N MET A 31 0.60 17.34 3.12
CA MET A 31 1.96 16.85 2.87
C MET A 31 2.93 18.02 2.83
N SER A 32 4.22 17.74 3.05
CA SER A 32 5.25 18.76 2.82
C SER A 32 5.42 19.05 1.33
N ILE A 33 5.83 20.27 1.00
CA ILE A 33 6.17 20.68 -0.38
C ILE A 33 7.22 19.74 -1.00
N ARG A 34 8.20 19.29 -0.20
CA ARG A 34 9.22 18.32 -0.64
C ARG A 34 8.59 17.01 -1.12
N GLN A 35 7.58 16.50 -0.42
CA GLN A 35 6.87 15.29 -0.82
C GLN A 35 6.08 15.50 -2.11
N ILE A 36 5.46 16.66 -2.30
CA ILE A 36 4.78 17.02 -3.55
C ILE A 36 5.77 17.05 -4.72
N ILE A 37 6.93 17.69 -4.55
CA ILE A 37 7.99 17.72 -5.57
C ILE A 37 8.46 16.28 -5.89
N ARG A 38 8.64 15.43 -4.88
CA ARG A 38 9.01 14.02 -5.08
C ARG A 38 7.95 13.26 -5.87
N LEU A 39 6.67 13.45 -5.57
CA LEU A 39 5.56 12.83 -6.32
C LEU A 39 5.52 13.34 -7.76
N LYS A 40 5.72 14.64 -7.97
CA LYS A 40 5.82 15.24 -9.31
C LYS A 40 6.93 14.62 -10.14
N ASN A 41 8.12 14.47 -9.58
CA ASN A 41 9.25 13.86 -10.29
C ASN A 41 8.97 12.39 -10.66
N LYS A 42 8.36 11.62 -9.74
CA LYS A 42 7.93 10.25 -10.04
C LYS A 42 6.88 10.20 -11.14
N TYR A 43 5.89 11.08 -11.09
CA TYR A 43 4.83 11.14 -12.10
C TYR A 43 5.38 11.53 -13.47
N LYS A 44 6.36 12.44 -13.54
CA LYS A 44 7.01 12.77 -14.81
C LYS A 44 7.79 11.60 -15.42
N ALA A 45 8.39 10.76 -14.59
CA ALA A 45 9.18 9.62 -15.05
C ALA A 45 8.32 8.38 -15.37
N GLU A 46 7.31 8.11 -14.56
CA GLU A 46 6.57 6.85 -14.55
C GLU A 46 5.04 7.07 -14.68
N GLY A 47 4.55 8.28 -14.96
CA GLY A 47 3.12 8.57 -15.04
C GLY A 47 2.36 8.23 -13.75
N ALA A 48 1.08 7.86 -13.90
CA ALA A 48 0.23 7.46 -12.78
C ALA A 48 0.74 6.20 -12.06
N GLN A 49 1.39 5.26 -12.78
CA GLN A 49 1.94 4.05 -12.15
C GLN A 49 3.07 4.36 -11.15
N GLY A 50 3.80 5.47 -11.33
CA GLY A 50 4.84 5.91 -10.38
C GLY A 50 4.34 6.33 -9.00
N ILE A 51 3.04 6.59 -8.88
CA ILE A 51 2.38 6.96 -7.62
C ILE A 51 1.86 5.72 -6.89
N ALA A 52 1.60 4.63 -7.62
CA ALA A 52 1.15 3.38 -7.02
C ALA A 52 2.23 2.81 -6.06
N HIS A 53 1.78 2.16 -4.99
CA HIS A 53 2.66 1.53 -4.02
C HIS A 53 3.54 0.45 -4.68
N LYS A 54 4.87 0.65 -4.70
CA LYS A 54 5.81 -0.24 -5.40
C LYS A 54 5.91 -1.65 -4.80
N ASN A 55 5.55 -1.84 -3.52
CA ASN A 55 5.48 -3.19 -2.93
C ASN A 55 4.13 -3.89 -3.17
N ARG A 56 3.17 -3.28 -3.86
CA ARG A 56 1.89 -3.94 -4.14
C ARG A 56 2.15 -5.17 -5.00
N GLY A 57 1.65 -6.33 -4.56
CA GLY A 57 1.86 -7.62 -5.24
C GLY A 57 3.23 -8.25 -4.99
N ARG A 58 4.15 -7.60 -4.27
CA ARG A 58 5.46 -8.18 -3.93
C ARG A 58 5.33 -9.09 -2.70
N LYS A 59 5.73 -10.36 -2.84
CA LYS A 59 5.91 -11.27 -1.70
C LYS A 59 7.18 -10.87 -0.92
N PRO A 60 7.10 -10.56 0.39
CA PRO A 60 8.29 -10.34 1.22
C PRO A 60 9.21 -11.56 1.23
N ILE A 61 10.52 -11.34 1.39
CA ILE A 61 11.51 -12.44 1.44
C ILE A 61 11.25 -13.37 2.64
N HIS A 62 10.83 -12.80 3.77
CA HIS A 62 10.51 -13.56 4.98
C HIS A 62 9.03 -13.96 5.06
N ALA A 63 8.30 -13.92 3.94
CA ALA A 63 6.93 -14.41 3.94
C ALA A 63 6.93 -15.94 4.10
N LEU A 64 6.00 -16.45 4.91
CA LEU A 64 5.78 -17.89 5.03
C LEU A 64 5.53 -18.53 3.65
N SER A 65 5.97 -19.78 3.50
CA SER A 65 5.63 -20.58 2.33
C SER A 65 4.12 -20.77 2.25
N GLU A 66 3.60 -21.01 1.05
CA GLU A 66 2.17 -21.27 0.91
C GLU A 66 1.78 -22.56 1.63
N GLU A 67 2.63 -23.58 1.55
CA GLU A 67 2.51 -24.83 2.29
C GLU A 67 2.31 -24.62 3.81
N THR A 68 3.10 -23.75 4.45
CA THR A 68 2.95 -23.48 5.89
C THR A 68 1.61 -22.82 6.20
N LYS A 69 1.13 -21.93 5.32
CA LYS A 69 -0.18 -21.28 5.50
C LYS A 69 -1.32 -22.26 5.30
N ASP A 70 -1.24 -23.09 4.26
CA ASP A 70 -2.25 -24.10 3.94
C ASP A 70 -2.37 -25.12 5.07
N ARG A 71 -1.23 -25.54 5.64
CA ARG A 71 -1.20 -26.43 6.80
C ARG A 71 -1.83 -25.78 8.04
N ALA A 72 -1.55 -24.50 8.29
CA ALA A 72 -2.17 -23.79 9.40
C ALA A 72 -3.70 -23.67 9.20
N ALA A 73 -4.15 -23.31 7.99
CA ALA A 73 -5.58 -23.24 7.67
C ALA A 73 -6.28 -24.58 7.86
N ALA A 74 -5.68 -25.67 7.36
CA ALA A 74 -6.23 -27.02 7.53
C ALA A 74 -6.33 -27.44 9.01
N LEU A 75 -5.36 -27.08 9.86
CA LEU A 75 -5.41 -27.37 11.30
C LEU A 75 -6.53 -26.59 12.01
N TYR A 76 -6.76 -25.35 11.59
CA TYR A 76 -7.87 -24.56 12.10
C TYR A 76 -9.22 -25.22 11.73
N GLU A 77 -9.40 -25.57 10.46
CA GLU A 77 -10.66 -26.16 9.98
C GLU A 77 -10.94 -27.55 10.57
N SER A 78 -9.91 -28.39 10.69
CA SER A 78 -10.09 -29.79 11.10
C SER A 78 -10.11 -30.03 12.60
N LYS A 79 -9.35 -29.25 13.38
CA LYS A 79 -9.05 -29.59 14.78
C LYS A 79 -9.31 -28.45 15.77
N TYR A 80 -9.04 -27.21 15.37
CA TYR A 80 -9.03 -26.07 16.29
C TYR A 80 -10.12 -25.04 15.95
N HIS A 81 -11.16 -25.46 15.26
CA HIS A 81 -12.23 -24.59 14.78
C HIS A 81 -12.92 -23.88 15.97
N GLY A 82 -13.11 -22.56 15.85
CA GLY A 82 -13.75 -21.74 16.88
C GLY A 82 -12.80 -21.17 17.93
N SER A 83 -11.51 -21.53 17.88
CA SER A 83 -10.48 -20.79 18.64
C SER A 83 -10.32 -19.37 18.10
N ASN A 84 -10.03 -18.40 18.98
CA ASN A 84 -9.62 -17.07 18.52
C ASN A 84 -8.16 -17.11 18.03
N SER A 85 -7.70 -16.08 17.34
CA SER A 85 -6.36 -16.05 16.73
C SER A 85 -5.20 -16.22 17.72
N GLY A 86 -5.34 -15.71 18.94
CA GLY A 86 -4.32 -15.87 19.99
C GLY A 86 -4.26 -17.31 20.51
N HIS A 87 -5.41 -17.86 20.87
CA HIS A 87 -5.51 -19.24 21.34
C HIS A 87 -5.10 -20.25 20.26
N PHE A 88 -5.48 -20.00 19.01
CA PHE A 88 -5.05 -20.81 17.88
C PHE A 88 -3.52 -20.82 17.74
N ALA A 89 -2.86 -19.67 17.92
CA ALA A 89 -1.40 -19.59 17.87
C ALA A 89 -0.74 -20.41 18.98
N GLU A 90 -1.30 -20.42 20.19
CA GLU A 90 -0.81 -21.27 21.29
C GLU A 90 -0.96 -22.77 20.98
N LEU A 91 -2.03 -23.18 20.30
CA LEU A 91 -2.29 -24.56 19.91
C LEU A 91 -1.41 -25.08 18.76
N LEU A 92 -0.67 -24.18 18.09
CA LEU A 92 0.26 -24.49 17.00
C LEU A 92 1.71 -24.69 17.47
N LEU A 93 2.03 -24.35 18.72
CA LEU A 93 3.34 -24.57 19.34
C LEU A 93 3.50 -26.04 19.79
#